data_AF-A0A430RKK2-F1
#
_entry.id   AF-A0A430RKK2-F1
#
_cell.length_a   1.000
_cell.length_b   1.000
_cell.length_c   1.000
_cell.angle_alpha   90.00
_cell.angle_beta   90.00
_cell.angle_gamma   90.00
#
_symmetry.space_group_name_H-M   'P 1'
#
loop_
_entity.id
_entity.type
_entity.pdbx_description
1 polymer ?
#
loop_
_entity_poly.entity_id
_entity_poly.type
_entity_poly.pdbx_seq_one_letter_code
_entity_poly.pdbx_strand_id
1 'polypeptide(L)'
;MLATLREVLPEKGRAVGAFDVVDLEWAEAILEGAETLGLPVILSVAPHLGGPPLRALAPGLRVLAEEARVPVALHLDHGENLREVVEALRFGFTSVMLDGSHLPLEENIHLTRLAVEVARAYGATVEGE
;
A
#
# COMPACT_ATOMS: atom_id res chain seq x y z
N MET A 1 -3.87 -11.24 7.85
CA MET A 1 -5.12 -10.51 8.11
C MET A 1 -5.05 -9.19 7.37
N LEU A 2 -5.70 -9.12 6.21
CA LEU A 2 -5.68 -7.90 5.40
C LEU A 2 -6.39 -6.75 6.13
N ALA A 3 -5.77 -5.57 6.15
CA ALA A 3 -6.24 -4.35 6.76
C ALA A 3 -5.99 -3.14 5.84
N THR A 4 -6.71 -2.05 6.04
CA THR A 4 -6.46 -0.74 5.40
C THR A 4 -5.38 0.03 6.13
N LEU A 5 -4.80 1.08 5.49
CA LEU A 5 -3.82 1.94 6.17
C LEU A 5 -4.42 2.55 7.44
N ARG A 6 -5.68 2.97 7.38
CA ARG A 6 -6.39 3.55 8.52
C ARG A 6 -6.50 2.60 9.71
N GLU A 7 -6.61 1.30 9.48
CA GLU A 7 -6.71 0.29 10.53
C GLU A 7 -5.37 -0.06 11.16
N VAL A 8 -4.26 0.09 10.43
CA VAL A 8 -2.91 -0.16 10.95
C VAL A 8 -2.26 1.08 11.57
N LEU A 9 -2.66 2.30 11.16
CA LEU A 9 -2.08 3.53 11.68
C LEU A 9 -2.27 3.65 13.21
N PRO A 10 -1.20 3.92 13.96
CA PRO A 10 -1.24 3.88 15.41
C PRO A 10 -1.71 5.23 16.00
N GLU A 11 -1.91 5.23 17.32
CA GLU A 11 -2.11 6.47 18.07
C GLU A 11 -0.88 7.39 18.01
N LYS A 12 -1.09 8.67 18.34
CA LYS A 12 -0.06 9.71 18.33
C LYS A 12 1.17 9.30 19.15
N GLY A 13 2.36 9.56 18.59
CA GLY A 13 3.65 9.24 19.23
C GLY A 13 4.15 7.83 18.97
N ARG A 14 3.49 7.09 18.07
CA ARG A 14 3.94 5.79 17.56
C ARG A 14 3.94 5.81 16.03
N ALA A 15 4.65 4.87 15.44
CA ALA A 15 4.69 4.64 14.00
C ALA A 15 4.51 3.15 13.71
N VAL A 16 4.11 2.84 12.47
CA VAL A 16 4.09 1.49 11.91
C VAL A 16 5.09 1.48 10.76
N GLY A 17 5.88 0.41 10.66
CA GLY A 17 6.84 0.25 9.58
C GLY A 17 6.13 0.00 8.25
N ALA A 18 6.48 0.79 7.25
CA ALA A 18 6.23 0.51 5.84
C ALA A 18 7.53 0.00 5.22
N PHE A 19 7.47 -1.20 4.64
CA PHE A 19 8.62 -1.87 4.08
C PHE A 19 8.33 -2.23 2.63
N ASP A 20 9.16 -1.74 1.72
CA ASP A 20 9.04 -2.09 0.33
C ASP A 20 9.48 -3.52 0.04
N VAL A 21 8.78 -4.16 -0.89
CA VAL A 21 9.07 -5.50 -1.37
C VAL A 21 9.20 -5.53 -2.89
N VAL A 22 10.17 -6.31 -3.36
CA VAL A 22 10.43 -6.52 -4.80
C VAL A 22 10.17 -7.97 -5.23
N ASP A 23 9.97 -8.88 -4.27
CA ASP A 23 9.63 -10.29 -4.46
C ASP A 23 8.81 -10.81 -3.26
N LEU A 24 8.48 -12.11 -3.27
CA LEU A 24 7.66 -12.71 -2.20
C LEU A 24 8.51 -13.09 -0.98
N GLU A 25 9.77 -13.42 -1.18
CA GLU A 25 10.72 -13.78 -0.14
C GLU A 25 10.94 -12.62 0.85
N TRP A 26 11.01 -11.38 0.35
CA TRP A 26 11.07 -10.17 1.20
C TRP A 26 9.79 -9.99 2.00
N ALA A 27 8.63 -10.19 1.36
CA ALA A 27 7.35 -10.08 2.02
C ALA A 27 7.21 -11.11 3.16
N GLU A 28 7.59 -12.37 2.91
CA GLU A 28 7.60 -13.43 3.92
C GLU A 28 8.50 -13.08 5.11
N ALA A 29 9.73 -12.58 4.86
CA ALA A 29 10.65 -12.20 5.92
C ALA A 29 10.12 -11.03 6.78
N ILE A 30 9.50 -10.02 6.15
CA ILE A 30 8.88 -8.90 6.86
C ILE A 30 7.69 -9.37 7.69
N LEU A 31 6.84 -10.23 7.13
CA LEU A 31 5.69 -10.80 7.83
C LEU A 31 6.13 -11.65 9.03
N GLU A 32 7.16 -12.49 8.88
CA GLU A 32 7.71 -13.28 9.99
C GLU A 32 8.16 -12.37 11.15
N GLY A 33 8.85 -11.27 10.84
CA GLY A 33 9.26 -10.28 11.84
C GLY A 33 8.07 -9.60 12.52
N ALA A 34 7.07 -9.16 11.75
CA ALA A 34 5.87 -8.51 12.27
C ALA A 34 5.05 -9.47 13.16
N GLU A 35 4.90 -10.72 12.73
CA GLU A 35 4.21 -11.77 13.47
C GLU A 35 4.93 -12.16 14.76
N THR A 36 6.25 -12.24 14.74
CA THR A 36 7.07 -12.52 15.94
C THR A 36 6.88 -11.43 17.00
N LEU A 37 6.76 -10.18 16.57
CA LEU A 37 6.54 -9.03 17.46
C LEU A 37 5.06 -8.83 17.82
N GLY A 38 4.14 -9.49 17.12
CA GLY A 38 2.70 -9.27 17.25
C GLY A 38 2.28 -7.85 16.88
N LEU A 39 2.96 -7.21 15.92
CA LEU A 39 2.72 -5.83 15.51
C LEU A 39 2.15 -5.74 14.09
N PRO A 40 1.31 -4.72 13.79
CA PRO A 40 0.86 -4.48 12.43
C PRO A 40 2.02 -4.02 11.53
N VAL A 41 1.87 -4.23 10.23
CA VAL A 41 2.88 -3.87 9.23
C VAL A 41 2.24 -3.37 7.93
N ILE A 42 2.95 -2.51 7.21
CA ILE A 42 2.61 -2.10 5.85
C ILE A 42 3.61 -2.78 4.92
N LEU A 43 3.12 -3.62 4.01
CA LEU A 43 3.90 -4.14 2.88
C LEU A 43 3.65 -3.23 1.70
N SER A 44 4.73 -2.67 1.18
CA SER A 44 4.71 -1.61 0.18
C SER A 44 5.30 -2.08 -1.14
N VAL A 45 4.76 -1.61 -2.26
CA VAL A 45 5.36 -1.81 -3.58
C VAL A 45 5.61 -0.45 -4.18
N ALA A 46 6.89 -0.11 -4.32
CA ALA A 46 7.39 1.10 -4.93
C ALA A 46 7.84 0.81 -6.39
N PRO A 47 7.15 1.33 -7.42
CA PRO A 47 7.54 1.12 -8.82
C PRO A 47 8.98 1.52 -9.13
N HIS A 48 9.52 2.51 -8.41
CA HIS A 48 10.86 3.06 -8.61
C HIS A 48 12.00 2.18 -8.07
N LEU A 49 11.73 1.23 -7.17
CA LEU A 49 12.75 0.30 -6.65
C LEU A 49 13.07 -0.85 -7.62
N GLY A 50 12.30 -0.98 -8.70
CA GLY A 50 12.39 -2.11 -9.62
C GLY A 50 11.66 -3.36 -9.09
N GLY A 51 11.79 -4.47 -9.80
CA GLY A 51 11.05 -5.71 -9.53
C GLY A 51 10.15 -6.13 -10.70
N PRO A 52 9.41 -7.23 -10.54
CA PRO A 52 8.47 -7.68 -11.56
C PRO A 52 7.28 -6.70 -11.66
N PRO A 53 6.57 -6.68 -12.81
CA PRO A 53 5.36 -5.88 -12.95
C PRO A 53 4.35 -6.18 -11.83
N LEU A 54 3.62 -5.17 -11.36
CA LEU A 54 2.67 -5.30 -10.26
C LEU A 54 1.71 -6.50 -10.42
N ARG A 55 1.21 -6.72 -11.64
CA ARG A 55 0.36 -7.87 -11.99
C ARG A 55 0.95 -9.26 -11.70
N ALA A 56 2.27 -9.38 -11.64
CA ALA A 56 2.98 -10.63 -11.36
C ALA A 56 3.26 -10.80 -9.86
N LEU A 57 3.43 -9.71 -9.12
CA LEU A 57 3.75 -9.73 -7.69
C LEU A 57 2.50 -9.69 -6.80
N ALA A 58 1.55 -8.82 -7.14
CA ALA A 58 0.40 -8.47 -6.31
C ALA A 58 -0.47 -9.67 -5.89
N PRO A 59 -0.76 -10.68 -6.75
CA PRO A 59 -1.54 -11.84 -6.31
C PRO A 59 -0.89 -12.61 -5.16
N GLY A 60 0.44 -12.76 -5.18
CA GLY A 60 1.19 -13.44 -4.10
C GLY A 60 1.19 -12.63 -2.82
N LEU A 61 1.47 -11.31 -2.92
CA LEU A 61 1.39 -10.41 -1.76
C LEU A 61 0.01 -10.39 -1.13
N ARG A 62 -1.04 -10.44 -1.95
CA ARG A 62 -2.43 -10.52 -1.49
C ARG A 62 -2.67 -11.74 -0.63
N VAL A 63 -2.25 -12.93 -1.08
CA VAL A 63 -2.38 -14.18 -0.32
C VAL A 63 -1.60 -14.10 0.99
N LEU A 64 -0.34 -13.69 0.94
CA LEU A 64 0.50 -13.56 2.14
C LEU A 64 -0.11 -12.61 3.18
N ALA A 65 -0.64 -11.46 2.73
CA ALA A 65 -1.30 -10.51 3.61
C ALA A 65 -2.61 -11.04 4.21
N GLU A 66 -3.37 -11.89 3.50
CA GLU A 66 -4.57 -12.55 4.05
C GLU A 66 -4.21 -13.53 5.14
N GLU A 67 -3.23 -14.39 4.88
CA GLU A 67 -2.81 -15.48 5.74
C GLU A 67 -2.03 -15.03 6.98
N ALA A 68 -1.47 -13.81 6.94
CA ALA A 68 -0.72 -13.25 8.06
C ALA A 68 -1.50 -13.26 9.39
N ARG A 69 -0.80 -13.45 10.50
CA ARG A 69 -1.35 -13.50 11.87
C ARG A 69 -1.42 -12.14 12.56
N VAL A 70 -0.96 -11.09 11.87
CA VAL A 70 -1.06 -9.68 12.27
C VAL A 70 -1.79 -8.86 11.19
N PRO A 71 -2.28 -7.65 11.50
CA PRO A 71 -2.87 -6.76 10.49
C PRO A 71 -1.82 -6.31 9.47
N VAL A 72 -2.14 -6.45 8.19
CA VAL A 72 -1.25 -6.09 7.07
C VAL A 72 -1.97 -5.16 6.11
N ALA A 73 -1.41 -3.97 5.89
CA ALA A 73 -1.83 -3.11 4.79
C ALA A 73 -0.95 -3.36 3.56
N LEU A 74 -1.59 -3.57 2.40
CA LEU A 74 -0.90 -3.60 1.10
C LEU A 74 -0.95 -2.21 0.48
N HIS A 75 0.22 -1.62 0.27
CA HIS A 75 0.37 -0.22 -0.11
C HIS A 75 1.09 -0.05 -1.45
N LEU A 76 0.51 0.73 -2.36
CA LEU A 76 1.21 1.23 -3.53
C LEU A 76 1.94 2.50 -3.11
N ASP A 77 3.26 2.49 -3.20
CA ASP A 77 4.09 3.62 -2.82
C ASP A 77 4.49 4.46 -4.04
N HIS A 78 4.43 5.78 -3.88
CA HIS A 78 4.68 6.77 -4.94
C HIS A 78 3.99 6.46 -6.29
N GLY A 79 2.68 6.19 -6.29
CA GLY A 79 1.93 6.03 -7.55
C GLY A 79 1.88 7.33 -8.35
N GLU A 80 2.41 7.34 -9.58
CA GLU A 80 2.62 8.57 -10.35
C GLU A 80 1.32 9.11 -10.99
N ASN A 81 0.31 8.24 -11.12
CA ASN A 81 -0.92 8.58 -11.83
C ASN A 81 -2.10 7.69 -11.42
N LEU A 82 -3.31 8.14 -11.75
CA LEU A 82 -4.55 7.43 -11.43
C LEU A 82 -4.62 6.01 -12.04
N ARG A 83 -3.91 5.74 -13.14
CA ARG A 83 -3.94 4.41 -13.76
C ARG A 83 -3.23 3.38 -12.87
N GLU A 84 -2.07 3.72 -12.32
CA GLU A 84 -1.35 2.87 -11.37
C GLU A 84 -2.14 2.67 -10.09
N VAL A 85 -2.74 3.73 -9.56
CA VAL A 85 -3.66 3.65 -8.41
C VAL A 85 -4.78 2.64 -8.68
N VAL A 86 -5.48 2.76 -9.82
CA VAL A 86 -6.57 1.84 -10.19
C VAL A 86 -6.06 0.41 -10.38
N GLU A 87 -4.86 0.23 -10.93
CA GLU A 87 -4.25 -1.08 -11.12
C GLU A 87 -3.97 -1.77 -9.78
N ALA A 88 -3.35 -1.07 -8.82
CA ALA A 88 -3.10 -1.60 -7.48
C ALA A 88 -4.41 -1.98 -6.76
N LEU A 89 -5.41 -1.09 -6.80
CA LEU A 89 -6.72 -1.35 -6.20
C LEU A 89 -7.40 -2.59 -6.80
N ARG A 90 -7.30 -2.79 -8.12
CA ARG A 90 -7.82 -4.00 -8.79
C ARG A 90 -7.15 -5.29 -8.36
N PHE A 91 -5.88 -5.22 -7.97
CA PHE A 91 -5.16 -6.37 -7.41
C PHE A 91 -5.39 -6.56 -5.90
N GLY A 92 -6.26 -5.75 -5.29
CA GLY A 92 -6.66 -5.91 -3.90
C GLY A 92 -5.74 -5.21 -2.91
N PHE A 93 -5.00 -4.18 -3.35
CA PHE A 93 -4.30 -3.28 -2.44
C PHE A 93 -5.33 -2.52 -1.59
N THR A 94 -5.03 -2.39 -0.30
CA THR A 94 -5.90 -1.72 0.68
C THR A 94 -5.47 -0.30 0.99
N SER A 95 -4.31 0.11 0.47
CA SER A 95 -3.79 1.46 0.53
C SER A 95 -3.07 1.82 -0.76
N VAL A 96 -3.13 3.09 -1.16
CA VAL A 96 -2.42 3.62 -2.31
C VAL A 96 -1.94 5.03 -2.01
N MET A 97 -0.74 5.38 -2.47
CA MET A 97 -0.24 6.74 -2.53
C MET A 97 -0.40 7.27 -3.94
N LEU A 98 -0.92 8.50 -4.07
CA LEU A 98 -0.80 9.28 -5.30
C LEU A 98 0.21 10.40 -5.04
N ASP A 99 1.35 10.36 -5.74
CA ASP A 99 2.38 11.39 -5.63
C ASP A 99 2.21 12.44 -6.74
N GLY A 100 1.52 13.52 -6.40
CA GLY A 100 1.32 14.70 -7.24
C GLY A 100 2.22 15.86 -6.83
N SER A 101 3.25 15.63 -6.01
CA SER A 101 4.05 16.66 -5.34
C SER A 101 4.79 17.59 -6.32
N HIS A 102 5.04 17.10 -7.53
CA HIS A 102 5.66 17.83 -8.63
C HIS A 102 4.69 18.72 -9.42
N LEU A 103 3.38 18.60 -9.18
CA LEU A 103 2.33 19.34 -9.91
C LEU A 103 1.98 20.66 -9.22
N PRO A 104 1.34 21.61 -9.93
CA PRO A 104 0.68 22.74 -9.29
C PRO A 104 -0.31 22.30 -8.21
N LEU A 105 -0.39 23.04 -7.11
CA LEU A 105 -1.18 22.67 -5.92
C LEU A 105 -2.64 22.32 -6.26
N GLU A 106 -3.30 23.12 -7.11
CA GLU A 106 -4.69 22.89 -7.51
C GLU A 106 -4.86 21.58 -8.28
N GLU A 107 -3.87 21.20 -9.09
CA GLU A 107 -3.87 19.97 -9.87
C GLU A 107 -3.63 18.75 -8.98
N ASN A 108 -2.67 18.84 -8.04
CA ASN A 108 -2.47 17.80 -7.03
C ASN A 108 -3.75 17.57 -6.21
N ILE A 109 -4.36 18.63 -5.67
CA ILE A 109 -5.62 18.52 -4.91
C ILE A 109 -6.72 17.86 -5.76
N HIS A 110 -6.80 18.19 -7.05
CA HIS A 110 -7.78 17.58 -7.95
C HIS A 110 -7.54 16.09 -8.15
N LEU A 111 -6.32 15.69 -8.51
CA LEU A 111 -5.99 14.28 -8.75
C LEU A 111 -6.08 13.44 -7.48
N THR A 112 -5.60 13.95 -6.35
CA THR A 112 -5.69 13.28 -5.05
C THR A 112 -7.15 13.06 -4.64
N ARG A 113 -8.06 14.02 -4.92
CA ARG A 113 -9.50 13.82 -4.70
C ARG A 113 -10.07 12.71 -5.58
N LEU A 114 -9.69 12.63 -6.85
CA LEU A 114 -10.11 11.54 -7.73
C LEU A 114 -9.60 10.19 -7.23
N ALA A 115 -8.34 10.11 -6.77
CA ALA A 115 -7.79 8.89 -6.17
C ALA A 115 -8.60 8.45 -4.94
N VAL A 116 -8.96 9.40 -4.05
CA VAL A 116 -9.84 9.14 -2.88
C VAL A 116 -11.22 8.62 -3.29
N GLU A 117 -11.84 9.22 -4.30
CA GLU A 117 -13.16 8.79 -4.80
C GLU A 117 -13.10 7.36 -5.35
N VAL A 118 -12.07 7.04 -6.12
CA VAL A 118 -11.87 5.70 -6.68
C VAL A 118 -11.58 4.69 -5.56
N ALA A 119 -10.60 4.97 -4.69
CA ALA A 119 -10.19 4.05 -3.62
C ALA A 119 -11.35 3.69 -2.67
N ARG A 120 -12.26 4.64 -2.42
CA ARG A 120 -13.47 4.39 -1.63
C ARG A 120 -14.34 3.27 -2.21
N ALA A 121 -14.42 3.15 -3.53
CA ALA A 121 -15.18 2.07 -4.18
C ALA A 121 -14.56 0.68 -3.95
N TYR A 122 -13.27 0.61 -3.63
CA TYR A 122 -12.53 -0.61 -3.31
C TYR A 122 -12.39 -0.84 -1.79
N GLY A 123 -12.92 0.06 -0.95
CA GLY A 123 -12.71 -0.01 0.50
C GLY A 123 -11.27 0.28 0.94
N ALA A 124 -10.49 0.93 0.08
CA ALA A 124 -9.08 1.25 0.33
C ALA A 124 -8.89 2.69 0.82
N THR A 125 -7.72 2.95 1.40
CA THR A 125 -7.29 4.28 1.86
C THR A 125 -6.30 4.92 0.90
N VAL A 126 -6.18 6.25 0.99
CA VAL A 126 -5.29 7.03 0.11
C VAL A 126 -4.34 7.87 0.96
N GLU A 127 -3.08 7.84 0.57
CA GLU A 127 -2.05 8.81 0.91
C GLU A 127 -1.81 9.73 -0.29
N GLY A 128 -1.45 10.99 -0.05
CA GLY A 128 -1.17 11.94 -1.12
C GLY A 128 -0.05 12.90 -0.73
N GLU A 129 0.81 13.20 -1.70
CA GLU A 129 1.91 14.17 -1.60
C GLU A 129 1.86 15.16 -2.75
#